data_AF-A0A931EXV3-F1
#
_entry.id   AF-A0A931EXV3-F1
#
_cell.length_a   1.000
_cell.length_b   1.000
_cell.length_c   1.000
_cell.angle_alpha   90.00
_cell.angle_beta   90.00
_cell.angle_gamma   90.00
#
_symmetry.space_group_name_H-M   'P 1'
#
loop_
_entity.id
_entity.type
_entity.pdbx_description
1 polymer ?
#
loop_
_entity_poly.entity_id
_entity_poly.type
_entity_poly.pdbx_seq_one_letter_code
_entity_poly.pdbx_strand_id
1 'polypeptide(L)' 'MSETAQNVADRYGLTREEIDAFALRSHHHAAEARGTGRLAKEIVSITIPATPPPA' A
#
# COMPACT_ATOMS: atom_id res chain seq x y z
N MET A 1 15.90 -6.99 3.61
CA MET A 1 15.33 -5.81 2.90
C MET A 1 15.03 -4.64 3.84
N SER A 2 14.62 -4.83 5.10
CA SER A 2 14.43 -3.70 6.04
C SER A 2 15.73 -2.97 6.36
N GLU A 3 16.83 -3.70 6.56
CA GLU A 3 18.17 -3.12 6.79
C GLU A 3 18.63 -2.21 5.63
N THR A 4 18.40 -2.64 4.38
CA THR A 4 18.73 -1.81 3.22
C THR A 4 17.90 -0.53 3.14
N ALA A 5 16.65 -0.54 3.61
CA ALA A 5 15.81 0.66 3.69
C ALA A 5 16.29 1.61 4.80
N GLN A 6 16.70 1.07 5.96
CA GLN A 6 17.30 1.87 7.02
C GLN A 6 18.60 2.53 6.57
N ASN A 7 19.47 1.82 5.87
CA ASN A 7 20.70 2.39 5.29
C ASN A 7 20.43 3.58 4.35
N VAL A 8 19.32 3.54 3.62
CA VAL A 8 18.87 4.67 2.78
C VAL A 8 18.35 5.81 3.64
N ALA A 9 17.51 5.53 4.64
CA ALA A 9 16.99 6.54 5.55
C ALA A 9 18.13 7.30 6.25
N ASP A 10 19.12 6.57 6.77
CA ASP A 10 20.28 7.16 7.45
C ASP A 10 21.14 7.98 6.49
N ARG A 11 21.39 7.47 5.27
CA ARG A 11 22.21 8.15 4.26
C ARG A 11 21.61 9.48 3.80
N TYR A 12 20.29 9.55 3.69
CA TYR A 12 19.58 10.73 3.17
C TYR A 12 18.89 11.54 4.27
N GLY A 13 19.03 11.16 5.53
CA GLY A 13 18.44 11.88 6.66
C GLY A 13 16.91 11.85 6.70
N LEU A 14 16.29 10.76 6.25
CA LEU A 14 14.83 10.60 6.26
C LEU A 14 14.36 10.30 7.69
N THR A 15 13.49 11.14 8.23
CA THR A 15 12.93 10.97 9.58
C THR A 15 11.81 9.94 9.60
N ARG A 16 11.51 9.40 10.78
CA ARG A 16 10.40 8.46 10.96
C ARG A 16 9.06 9.12 10.61
N GLU A 17 8.90 10.37 11.01
CA GLU A 17 7.70 11.16 10.79
C GLU A 17 7.43 11.41 9.30
N GLU A 18 8.47 11.68 8.50
CA GLU A 18 8.35 11.85 7.05
C GLU A 18 7.93 10.56 6.35
N ILE A 19 8.53 9.43 6.77
CA ILE A 19 8.20 8.11 6.24
C ILE A 19 6.75 7.73 6.59
N ASP A 20 6.34 7.94 7.83
CA ASP A 20 4.97 7.65 8.29
C ASP A 20 3.96 8.57 7.58
N ALA A 21 4.28 9.85 7.40
CA ALA A 21 3.43 10.78 6.65
C ALA A 21 3.28 10.36 5.18
N PHE A 22 4.36 9.89 4.54
CA PHE A 22 4.30 9.36 3.18
C PHE A 22 3.41 8.11 3.10
N ALA A 23 3.59 7.17 4.03
CA ALA A 23 2.80 5.94 4.08
C ALA A 23 1.30 6.26 4.23
N LEU A 24 0.94 7.17 5.14
CA LEU A 24 -0.45 7.58 5.34
C LEU A 24 -1.06 8.17 4.06
N ARG A 25 -0.35 9.09 3.39
CA ARG A 25 -0.81 9.67 2.11
C ARG A 25 -0.98 8.60 1.03
N SER A 26 -0.04 7.66 0.93
CA SER A 26 -0.10 6.55 -0.02
C SER A 26 -1.36 5.71 0.19
N HIS A 27 -1.68 5.38 1.45
CA HIS A 27 -2.89 4.63 1.78
C HIS A 27 -4.18 5.40 1.43
N HIS A 28 -4.24 6.70 1.71
CA HIS A 28 -5.39 7.52 1.31
C HIS A 28 -5.59 7.56 -0.21
N HIS A 29 -4.52 7.78 -0.98
CA HIS A 29 -4.60 7.76 -2.45
C HIS A 29 -5.06 6.41 -2.98
N ALA A 30 -4.56 5.30 -2.42
CA ALA A 30 -4.98 3.96 -2.83
C ALA A 30 -6.46 3.70 -2.53
N ALA A 31 -6.96 4.14 -1.36
CA ALA A 31 -8.37 4.03 -1.01
C ALA A 31 -9.26 4.85 -1.96
N GLU A 32 -8.87 6.09 -2.26
CA GLU A 32 -9.59 6.96 -3.21
C GLU A 32 -9.59 6.38 -4.64
N ALA A 33 -8.43 5.94 -5.14
CA ALA A 33 -8.30 5.38 -6.49
C ALA A 33 -9.16 4.11 -6.66
N ARG A 34 -9.27 3.29 -5.61
CA ARG A 34 -10.16 2.13 -5.60
C ARG A 34 -11.63 2.54 -5.56
N GLY A 35 -11.99 3.47 -4.67
CA GLY A 35 -13.38 3.94 -4.52
C GLY A 35 -13.94 4.67 -5.74
N THR A 36 -13.08 5.39 -6.48
CA THR A 36 -13.45 6.12 -7.70
C THR A 36 -13.39 5.27 -8.97
N GLY A 37 -12.97 4.01 -8.88
CA GLY A 37 -12.81 3.13 -10.04
C GLY A 37 -11.64 3.51 -10.95
N ARG A 38 -10.69 4.33 -10.49
CA ARG A 38 -9.51 4.75 -11.28
C ARG A 38 -8.69 3.55 -11.77
N LEU A 39 -8.67 2.46 -11.00
CA LEU A 39 -7.94 1.24 -11.32
C LEU A 39 -8.74 0.23 -12.15
N ALA A 40 -9.99 0.53 -12.53
CA ALA A 40 -10.88 -0.43 -13.20
C ALA A 40 -10.37 -0.88 -14.58
N LYS A 41 -9.51 -0.09 -15.24
CA LYS A 41 -8.93 -0.44 -16.55
C LYS A 41 -7.77 -1.43 -16.46
N GLU A 42 -7.08 -1.50 -15.32
CA GLU A 42 -5.87 -2.33 -15.13
C GLU A 42 -6.10 -3.54 -14.24
N ILE A 43 -7.11 -3.50 -13.35
CA ILE A 43 -7.47 -4.63 -12.49
C ILE A 43 -8.36 -5.61 -13.28
N VAL A 44 -7.86 -6.83 -13.48
CA VAL A 44 -8.64 -7.95 -14.02
C VAL A 44 -9.28 -8.73 -12.88
N SER A 45 -10.61 -8.89 -12.90
CA SER A 45 -11.34 -9.67 -11.90
C SER A 45 -11.06 -11.16 -12.04
N ILE A 46 -10.71 -11.81 -10.93
CA ILE A 46 -10.58 -13.26 -10.84
C ILE A 46 -11.65 -13.77 -9.86
N THR A 47 -12.49 -14.69 -10.34
CA THR A 47 -13.50 -15.35 -9.51
C THR A 47 -12.86 -16.45 -8.69
N ILE A 48 -12.99 -16.39 -7.36
CA ILE A 48 -12.52 -17.42 -6.44
C ILE A 48 -13.70 -18.19 -5.83
N PRO A 49 -13.59 -19.52 -5.65
CA PRO A 49 -14.60 -20.28 -4.93
C PRO A 49 -14.62 -19.85 -3.46
N ALA A 50 -15.82 -19.65 -2.89
CA ALA A 50 -15.96 -19.30 -1.49
C ALA A 50 -15.59 -20.51 -0.61
N THR A 51 -14.59 -20.37 0.24
CA THR A 51 -14.42 -21.30 1.37
C THR A 51 -15.50 -20.95 2.41
N PRO A 52 -16.38 -21.88 2.80
CA PRO A 52 -17.31 -21.61 3.88
C PRO A 52 -16.53 -21.24 5.15
N PRO A 53 -16.99 -20.28 5.95
CA PRO A 53 -16.35 -19.96 7.23
C PRO A 53 -16.32 -21.22 8.12
N PRO A 54 -15.29 -21.41 8.95
CA PRO A 54 -15.31 -22.47 9.96
C PRO A 54 -16.51 -22.29 10.89
N ALA A 55 -17.17 -23.39 11.23
CA ALA A 55 -18.33 -23.45 12.11
C ALA A 55 -18.02 -22.96 13.54
#